data_AF-A0A551YF97-F1
#
_entry.id   AF-A0A551YF97-F1
#
_cell.length_a   1.000
_cell.length_b   1.000
_cell.length_c   1.000
_cell.angle_alpha   90.00
_cell.angle_beta   90.00
_cell.angle_gamma   90.00
#
_symmetry.space_group_name_H-M   'P 1'
#
loop_
_entity.id
_entity.type
_entity.pdbx_description
1 polymer ?
#
loop_
_entity_poly.entity_id
_entity_poly.type
_entity_poly.pdbx_seq_one_letter_code
_entity_poly.pdbx_strand_id
1 'polypeptide(L)'
;MTTNTDTQKLLEALQEFLDEISAIQNQLTIPGILGKFPDDDQKRQFKQFRTEWKRLVNKTRINIASVLVSELKANEIELHEGIDAINKEIKKLDDTVGFLNLLGRTIEILGRIIKL
;
A
#
# COMPACT_ATOMS: atom_id res chain seq x y z
N MET A 1 3.04 14.05 -14.50
CA MET A 1 2.74 14.61 -13.16
C MET A 1 1.23 14.51 -12.89
N THR A 2 0.69 13.30 -12.76
CA THR A 2 -0.76 13.04 -12.57
C THR A 2 -1.08 12.18 -11.34
N THR A 3 -0.09 11.48 -10.80
CA THR A 3 -0.24 10.51 -9.71
C THR A 3 -0.78 11.12 -8.41
N ASN A 4 -0.37 12.33 -8.07
CA ASN A 4 -0.78 12.98 -6.81
C ASN A 4 -2.28 13.32 -6.78
N THR A 5 -2.84 13.73 -7.92
CA THR A 5 -4.26 14.08 -8.05
C THR A 5 -5.16 12.85 -8.03
N ASP A 6 -4.69 11.73 -8.60
CA ASP A 6 -5.46 10.48 -8.65
C ASP A 6 -5.47 9.77 -7.29
N THR A 7 -4.35 9.78 -6.55
CA THR A 7 -4.29 9.28 -5.17
C THR A 7 -5.21 10.08 -4.25
N GLN A 8 -5.24 11.41 -4.39
CA GLN A 8 -6.08 12.25 -3.53
C GLN A 8 -7.58 12.01 -3.76
N LYS A 9 -8.02 11.87 -5.01
CA LYS A 9 -9.40 11.46 -5.34
C LYS A 9 -9.76 10.09 -4.77
N LEU A 10 -8.82 9.16 -4.78
CA LEU A 10 -9.05 7.81 -4.27
C LEU A 10 -9.19 7.80 -2.74
N LEU A 11 -8.40 8.63 -2.05
CA LEU A 11 -8.53 8.84 -0.61
C LEU A 11 -9.87 9.51 -0.25
N GLU A 12 -10.29 10.52 -1.01
CA GLU A 12 -11.59 11.17 -0.85
C GLU A 12 -12.74 10.17 -1.02
N ALA A 13 -12.73 9.36 -2.08
CA ALA A 13 -13.74 8.34 -2.33
C ALA A 13 -13.77 7.25 -1.24
N LEU A 14 -12.61 6.83 -0.73
CA LEU A 14 -12.52 5.88 0.37
C LEU A 14 -13.10 6.48 1.66
N GLN A 15 -12.79 7.75 1.93
CA GLN A 15 -13.30 8.45 3.10
C GLN A 15 -14.83 8.59 3.03
N GLU A 16 -15.37 9.01 1.88
CA GLU A 16 -16.81 9.07 1.64
C GLU A 16 -17.48 7.72 1.88
N PHE A 17 -16.91 6.63 1.35
CA PHE A 17 -17.41 5.27 1.58
C PHE A 17 -17.43 4.89 3.07
N LEU A 18 -16.38 5.23 3.82
CA LEU A 18 -16.30 4.95 5.26
C LEU A 18 -17.30 5.78 6.08
N ASP A 19 -17.52 7.03 5.67
CA ASP A 19 -18.47 7.95 6.30
C ASP A 19 -19.91 7.50 6.05
N GLU A 20 -20.25 7.09 4.82
CA GLU A 20 -21.56 6.54 4.49
C GLU A 20 -21.87 5.26 5.30
N ILE A 21 -20.91 4.34 5.39
CA ILE A 21 -21.06 3.13 6.23
C ILE A 21 -21.33 3.52 7.68
N SER A 22 -20.60 4.50 8.20
CA SER A 22 -20.73 4.94 9.59
C SER A 22 -22.06 5.63 9.84
N ALA A 23 -22.53 6.45 8.89
CA ALA A 23 -23.83 7.10 8.94
C ALA A 23 -24.97 6.07 8.98
N ILE A 24 -24.94 5.06 8.10
CA ILE A 24 -25.93 3.98 8.09
C ILE A 24 -25.86 3.17 9.38
N GLN A 25 -24.67 2.83 9.86
CA GLN A 25 -24.48 2.12 11.12
C GLN A 25 -25.12 2.89 12.29
N ASN A 26 -24.91 4.20 12.36
CA ASN A 26 -25.47 5.07 13.38
C ASN A 26 -27.00 5.10 13.33
N GLN A 27 -27.59 5.18 12.13
CA GLN A 27 -29.04 5.13 11.94
C GLN A 27 -29.63 3.78 12.41
N LEU A 28 -28.93 2.68 12.17
CA LEU A 28 -29.36 1.34 12.59
C LEU A 28 -29.21 1.07 14.09
N THR A 29 -28.42 1.88 14.81
CA THR A 29 -28.12 1.69 16.23
C THR A 29 -28.80 2.71 17.15
N ILE A 30 -29.60 3.63 16.62
CA ILE A 30 -30.33 4.64 17.43
C ILE A 30 -31.13 3.95 18.55
N PRO A 31 -30.96 4.38 19.81
CA PRO A 31 -31.77 3.86 20.92
C PRO A 31 -33.27 4.00 20.64
N GLY A 32 -34.03 2.94 20.89
CA GLY A 32 -35.48 2.95 20.67
C GLY A 32 -35.92 2.88 19.19
N ILE A 33 -35.02 2.69 18.22
CA ILE A 33 -35.38 2.54 16.80
C ILE A 33 -36.44 1.45 16.56
N LEU A 34 -36.40 0.37 17.34
CA LEU A 34 -37.40 -0.72 17.26
C LEU A 34 -38.81 -0.27 17.64
N GLY A 35 -38.95 0.79 18.45
CA GLY A 35 -40.24 1.38 18.81
C GLY A 35 -40.90 2.18 17.69
N LYS A 36 -40.18 2.44 16.58
CA LYS A 36 -40.74 3.06 15.38
C LYS A 36 -41.51 2.06 14.49
N PHE A 37 -41.40 0.76 14.77
CA PHE A 37 -42.08 -0.28 14.01
C PHE A 37 -43.35 -0.73 14.75
N PRO A 38 -44.51 -0.73 14.07
CA PRO A 38 -45.83 -0.95 14.68
C PRO A 38 -46.06 -2.40 15.14
N ASP A 39 -45.45 -3.39 14.48
CA ASP A 39 -45.64 -4.81 14.76
C ASP A 39 -44.31 -5.56 14.95
N ASP A 40 -44.39 -6.76 15.50
CA ASP A 40 -43.22 -7.57 15.84
C ASP A 40 -42.55 -8.21 14.63
N ASP A 41 -43.27 -8.39 13.52
CA ASP A 41 -42.71 -8.90 12.26
C ASP A 41 -41.78 -7.87 11.63
N GLN A 42 -42.17 -6.60 11.58
CA GLN A 42 -41.31 -5.51 11.11
C GLN A 42 -40.08 -5.33 12.01
N LYS A 43 -40.23 -5.46 13.33
CA LYS A 43 -39.09 -5.47 14.26
C LYS A 43 -38.14 -6.63 13.98
N ARG A 44 -38.68 -7.82 13.64
CA ARG A 44 -37.87 -9.00 13.30
C ARG A 44 -37.12 -8.79 11.97
N GLN A 45 -37.80 -8.30 10.94
CA GLN A 45 -37.19 -7.97 9.65
C GLN A 45 -36.08 -6.93 9.81
N PHE A 46 -36.30 -5.87 10.59
CA PHE A 46 -35.27 -4.87 10.87
C PHE A 46 -34.04 -5.46 11.58
N LYS A 47 -34.24 -6.35 12.57
CA LYS A 47 -33.12 -7.04 13.25
C LYS A 47 -32.33 -7.92 12.28
N GLN A 48 -33.01 -8.62 11.38
CA GLN A 48 -32.37 -9.42 10.33
C GLN A 48 -31.56 -8.54 9.39
N PHE A 49 -32.16 -7.46 8.88
CA PHE A 49 -31.47 -6.48 8.04
C PHE A 49 -30.23 -5.90 8.72
N ARG A 50 -30.34 -5.48 9.98
CA ARG A 50 -29.21 -4.95 10.76
C ARG A 50 -28.08 -5.98 10.93
N THR A 51 -28.43 -7.25 11.08
CA THR A 51 -27.44 -8.34 11.17
C THR A 51 -26.75 -8.57 9.83
N GLU A 52 -27.52 -8.60 8.75
CA GLU A 52 -27.01 -8.77 7.38
C GLU A 52 -26.12 -7.60 6.96
N TRP A 53 -26.51 -6.37 7.28
CA TRP A 53 -25.70 -5.17 7.08
C TRP A 53 -24.35 -5.29 7.77
N LYS A 54 -24.32 -5.63 9.07
CA LYS A 54 -23.07 -5.85 9.81
C LYS A 54 -22.19 -6.92 9.16
N ARG A 55 -22.80 -8.02 8.70
CA ARG A 55 -22.09 -9.11 8.01
C ARG A 55 -21.47 -8.61 6.71
N LEU A 56 -22.22 -7.86 5.92
CA LEU A 56 -21.76 -7.29 4.66
C LEU A 56 -20.61 -6.30 4.87
N VAL A 57 -20.77 -5.36 5.80
CA VAL A 57 -19.71 -4.38 6.15
C VAL A 57 -18.43 -5.09 6.58
N ASN A 58 -18.53 -6.09 7.46
CA ASN A 58 -17.35 -6.85 7.90
C ASN A 58 -16.69 -7.61 6.75
N LYS A 59 -17.47 -8.28 5.90
CA LYS A 59 -16.96 -8.98 4.72
C LYS A 59 -16.24 -8.03 3.78
N THR A 60 -16.83 -6.87 3.49
CA THR A 60 -16.22 -5.86 2.60
C THR A 60 -14.92 -5.31 3.20
N ARG A 61 -14.89 -5.02 4.51
CA ARG A 61 -13.66 -4.58 5.19
C ARG A 61 -12.54 -5.60 5.09
N ILE A 62 -12.85 -6.88 5.31
CA ILE A 62 -11.86 -7.97 5.17
C ILE A 62 -11.35 -8.07 3.73
N ASN A 63 -12.23 -7.96 2.74
CA ASN A 63 -11.85 -8.00 1.33
C ASN A 63 -10.92 -6.83 0.97
N ILE A 64 -11.25 -5.60 1.38
CA ILE A 64 -10.41 -4.41 1.17
C ILE A 64 -9.03 -4.62 1.81
N ALA A 65 -8.99 -5.06 3.07
CA ALA A 65 -7.73 -5.33 3.76
C ALA A 65 -6.90 -6.42 3.06
N SER A 66 -7.55 -7.47 2.55
CA SER A 66 -6.89 -8.54 1.80
C SER A 66 -6.24 -8.04 0.51
N VAL A 67 -6.92 -7.15 -0.22
CA VAL A 67 -6.37 -6.53 -1.44
C VAL A 67 -5.17 -5.65 -1.08
N LEU A 68 -5.31 -4.77 -0.09
CA LEU A 68 -4.23 -3.88 0.36
C LEU A 68 -2.99 -4.66 0.81
N VAL A 69 -3.16 -5.73 1.58
CA VAL A 69 -2.03 -6.59 2.01
C VAL A 69 -1.36 -7.26 0.81
N SER A 70 -2.11 -7.64 -0.22
CA SER A 70 -1.56 -8.26 -1.42
C SER A 70 -0.75 -7.26 -2.25
N GLU A 71 -1.25 -6.04 -2.41
CA GLU A 71 -0.54 -4.96 -3.11
C GLU A 71 0.73 -4.54 -2.35
N LEU A 72 0.66 -4.43 -1.02
CA LEU A 72 1.84 -4.12 -0.19
C LEU A 72 2.93 -5.18 -0.33
N LYS A 73 2.56 -6.46 -0.38
CA LYS A 73 3.52 -7.56 -0.60
C LYS A 73 4.14 -7.50 -2.00
N ALA A 74 3.37 -7.15 -3.02
CA ALA A 74 3.90 -6.98 -4.37
C ALA A 74 4.92 -5.83 -4.41
N ASN A 75 4.58 -4.68 -3.82
CA ASN A 75 5.48 -3.54 -3.73
C ASN A 75 6.76 -3.87 -2.93
N GLU A 76 6.65 -4.66 -1.86
CA GLU A 76 7.81 -5.12 -1.09
C GLU A 76 8.75 -5.97 -1.95
N ILE A 77 8.22 -6.88 -2.77
CA ILE A 77 9.03 -7.69 -3.69
C ILE A 77 9.73 -6.80 -4.72
N GLU A 78 8.99 -5.89 -5.37
CA GLU A 78 9.57 -4.96 -6.35
C GLU A 78 10.67 -4.07 -5.75
N LEU A 79 10.48 -3.62 -4.50
CA LEU A 79 11.50 -2.86 -3.78
C LEU A 79 12.76 -3.68 -3.52
N HIS A 80 12.63 -4.94 -3.09
CA HIS A 80 13.78 -5.82 -2.88
C HIS A 80 14.53 -6.08 -4.19
N GLU A 81 13.82 -6.35 -5.28
CA GLU A 81 14.42 -6.53 -6.60
C GLU A 81 15.15 -5.26 -7.08
N GLY A 82 14.56 -4.08 -6.82
CA GLY A 82 15.19 -2.79 -7.10
C GLY A 82 16.47 -2.55 -6.30
N ILE A 83 16.46 -2.88 -5.00
CA ILE A 83 17.64 -2.80 -4.12
C ILE A 83 18.75 -3.74 -4.62
N ASP A 84 18.41 -4.96 -5.00
CA ASP A 84 19.38 -5.92 -5.54
C ASP A 84 20.00 -5.45 -6.85
N ALA A 85 19.21 -4.82 -7.73
CA ALA A 85 19.70 -4.22 -8.95
C ALA A 85 20.68 -3.05 -8.67
N ILE A 86 20.33 -2.16 -7.74
CA ILE A 86 21.20 -1.06 -7.31
C ILE A 86 22.52 -1.60 -6.74
N ASN A 87 22.46 -2.61 -5.87
CA ASN A 87 23.65 -3.23 -5.29
C ASN A 87 24.58 -3.83 -6.35
N LYS A 88 24.03 -4.42 -7.41
CA LYS A 88 24.82 -4.92 -8.55
C LYS A 88 25.51 -3.79 -9.30
N GLU A 89 24.83 -2.66 -9.52
CA GLU A 89 25.43 -1.49 -10.18
C GLU A 89 26.51 -0.83 -9.32
N ILE A 90 26.32 -0.73 -8.00
CA ILE A 90 27.35 -0.26 -7.07
C ILE A 90 28.60 -1.14 -7.17
N LYS A 91 28.44 -2.46 -7.20
CA LYS A 91 29.57 -3.39 -7.34
C LYS A 91 30.34 -3.16 -8.65
N LYS A 92 29.65 -2.95 -9.77
CA LYS A 92 30.30 -2.63 -11.06
C LYS A 92 31.08 -1.31 -11.00
N LEU A 93 30.55 -0.32 -10.29
CA LEU A 93 31.24 0.95 -10.07
C LEU A 93 32.53 0.73 -9.26
N ASP A 94 32.47 -0.03 -8.17
CA ASP A 94 33.63 -0.36 -7.33
C ASP A 94 34.70 -1.12 -8.13
N ASP A 95 34.30 -2.10 -8.96
CA ASP A 95 35.21 -2.83 -9.84
C ASP A 95 35.90 -1.90 -10.84
N THR A 96 35.15 -0.93 -11.39
CA THR A 96 35.68 0.09 -12.33
C THR A 96 36.69 1.00 -11.64
N VAL A 97 36.40 1.46 -10.42
CA VAL A 97 37.33 2.26 -9.61
C VAL A 97 38.60 1.44 -9.30
N GLY A 98 38.45 0.16 -8.97
CA GLY A 98 39.58 -0.76 -8.79
C GLY A 98 40.47 -0.85 -10.03
N PHE A 99 39.87 -0.98 -11.21
CA PHE A 99 40.60 -1.00 -12.48
C PHE A 99 41.33 0.32 -12.76
N LEU A 100 40.68 1.47 -12.55
CA LEU A 100 41.31 2.78 -12.73
C LEU A 100 42.51 2.99 -11.79
N ASN A 101 42.41 2.53 -10.54
CA ASN A 101 43.53 2.56 -9.60
C ASN A 101 44.72 1.70 -10.07
N LEU A 102 44.46 0.51 -10.62
CA LEU A 102 45.49 -0.35 -11.20
C LEU A 102 46.18 0.33 -12.40
N LEU A 103 45.40 0.96 -13.29
CA LEU A 103 45.94 1.73 -14.41
C LEU A 103 46.84 2.87 -13.92
N GLY A 104 46.40 3.64 -12.91
CA GLY A 104 47.21 4.71 -12.32
C GLY A 104 48.57 4.22 -11.82
N ARG A 105 48.59 3.12 -11.06
CA ARG A 105 49.84 2.48 -10.58
C ARG A 105 50.73 2.02 -11.73
N THR A 106 50.13 1.48 -12.79
CA THR A 106 50.87 1.00 -13.97
C THR A 106 51.55 2.16 -14.71
N ILE A 107 50.83 3.28 -14.88
CA ILE A 107 51.36 4.51 -15.48
C ILE A 107 52.52 5.07 -14.63
N GLU A 108 52.41 5.08 -13.30
CA GLU A 108 53.50 5.51 -12.42
C GLU A 108 54.77 4.67 -12.59
N ILE A 109 54.63 3.34 -12.68
CA ILE A 109 55.77 2.43 -12.89
C ILE A 109 56.45 2.75 -14.22
N LEU A 110 55.68 2.87 -15.31
CA LEU A 110 56.23 3.22 -16.62
C LEU A 110 56.94 4.58 -16.59
N GLY A 111 56.37 5.57 -15.90
CA GLY A 111 56.99 6.87 -15.71
C GLY A 111 58.32 6.83 -14.95
N ARG A 112 58.49 5.88 -14.01
CA ARG A 112 59.78 5.65 -13.33
C ARG A 112 60.81 5.00 -14.26
N ILE A 113 60.38 4.05 -15.10
CA ILE A 113 61.25 3.38 -16.07
C ILE A 113 61.78 4.38 -17.12
N ILE A 114 60.93 5.25 -17.66
CA ILE A 114 61.31 6.21 -18.71
C ILE A 114 62.27 7.30 -18.19
N LYS A 115 62.29 7.55 -16.87
CA LYS A 115 63.20 8.54 -16.24
C LYS A 115 64.58 7.97 -15.89
N LEU A 116 64.78 6.65 -16.05
CA LEU A 116 66.08 5.98 -15.94
C LEU A 116 66.78 5.98 -17.32
#